data_AF-A0A4R3MXJ1-F1
#
_entry.id   AF-A0A4R3MXJ1-F1
#
_cell.length_a   1.000
_cell.length_b   1.000
_cell.length_c   1.000
_cell.angle_alpha   90.00
_cell.angle_beta   90.00
_cell.angle_gamma   90.00
#
_symmetry.space_group_name_H-M   'P 1'
#
loop_
_entity.id
_entity.type
_entity.pdbx_description
1 polymer ?
#
loop_
_entity_poly.entity_id
_entity_poly.type
_entity_poly.pdbx_seq_one_letter_code
_entity_poly.pdbx_strand_id
1 'polypeptide(L)'
;MPEQIALKFPAGTRARLHSLAGPGETMTSVILRALDRLSEPDALADLRARVTALEQRREESPTTGDSRHYTAPERALAITLDQQGRRPVEIRRALLAQFGRAPRASSMRRQLRLWQTDLDHI
;
A
#
# COMPACT_ATOMS: atom_id res chain seq x y z
N MET A 1 17.14 24.73 27.95
CA MET A 1 16.94 23.26 28.02
C MET A 1 16.52 22.80 26.64
N PRO A 2 17.22 21.86 25.99
CA PRO A 2 16.83 21.39 24.66
C PRO A 2 15.53 20.59 24.77
N GLU A 3 14.49 21.01 24.04
CA GLU A 3 13.25 20.25 23.93
C GLU A 3 13.52 18.96 23.16
N GLN A 4 13.22 17.81 23.77
CA GLN A 4 13.35 16.50 23.15
C GLN A 4 11.99 16.02 22.64
N ILE A 5 11.86 15.83 21.33
CA ILE A 5 10.66 15.29 20.69
C ILE A 5 10.88 13.81 20.37
N ALA A 6 10.04 12.95 20.93
CA ALA A 6 10.08 11.52 20.63
C ALA A 6 9.23 11.19 19.38
N LEU A 7 9.87 10.71 18.33
CA LEU A 7 9.19 10.31 17.08
C LEU A 7 8.97 8.80 17.02
N LYS A 8 7.73 8.39 16.78
CA LYS A 8 7.37 7.00 16.47
C LYS A 8 7.31 6.81 14.96
N PHE A 9 7.98 5.76 14.47
CA PHE A 9 8.04 5.45 13.05
C PHE A 9 7.35 4.10 12.76
N PRO A 10 6.56 4.01 11.68
CA PRO A 10 6.08 2.73 11.17
C PRO A 10 7.23 1.78 10.80
N ALA A 11 6.90 0.49 10.70
CA ALA A 11 7.86 -0.54 10.29
C ALA A 11 8.52 -0.20 8.93
N GLY A 12 9.84 -0.35 8.85
CA GLY A 12 10.61 -0.09 7.63
C GLY A 12 10.97 1.38 7.37
N THR A 13 10.32 2.35 8.05
CA THR A 13 10.62 3.78 7.85
C THR A 13 12.03 4.15 8.33
N ARG A 14 12.50 3.58 9.44
CA ARG A 14 13.88 3.80 9.92
C ARG A 14 14.93 3.35 8.90
N ALA A 15 14.74 2.18 8.30
CA ALA A 15 15.66 1.67 7.27
C ALA A 15 15.71 2.60 6.04
N ARG A 16 14.56 3.15 5.64
CA ARG A 16 14.49 4.14 4.56
C ARG A 16 15.21 5.44 4.93
N LEU A 17 15.00 5.95 6.13
CA LEU A 17 15.71 7.16 6.60
C LEU A 17 17.23 6.94 6.62
N HIS A 18 17.70 5.78 7.06
CA HIS A 18 19.12 5.42 6.98
C HIS A 18 19.64 5.34 5.55
N SER A 19 18.85 4.84 4.59
CA SER A 19 19.27 4.80 3.19
C SER A 19 19.40 6.18 2.53
N LEU A 20 18.79 7.22 3.13
CA LEU A 20 18.89 8.61 2.68
C LEU A 20 20.05 9.37 3.34
N ALA A 21 20.74 8.75 4.31
CA ALA A 21 21.86 9.35 5.00
C ALA A 21 23.11 9.33 4.10
N GLY A 22 23.75 10.49 3.95
CA GLY A 22 25.08 10.59 3.35
C GLY A 22 26.19 10.05 4.26
N PRO A 23 27.45 9.99 3.78
CA PRO A 23 28.59 9.54 4.58
C PRO A 23 28.74 10.41 5.84
N GLY A 24 28.69 9.78 7.02
CA GLY A 24 28.80 10.49 8.31
C GLY A 24 27.50 11.17 8.79
N GLU A 25 26.40 11.07 8.04
CA GLU A 25 25.11 11.60 8.49
C GLU A 25 24.44 10.67 9.50
N THR A 26 23.79 11.27 10.49
CA THR A 26 22.94 10.56 11.45
C THR A 26 21.48 10.60 10.98
N MET A 27 20.65 9.67 11.46
CA MET A 27 19.22 9.72 11.19
C MET A 27 18.59 11.04 11.64
N THR A 28 19.06 11.61 12.76
CA THR A 28 18.60 12.91 13.27
C THR A 28 18.94 14.05 12.31
N SER A 29 20.17 14.09 11.76
CA SER A 29 20.54 15.13 10.79
C SER A 29 19.75 15.02 9.48
N VAL A 30 19.41 13.80 9.05
CA VAL A 30 18.53 13.57 7.89
C VAL A 30 17.13 14.13 8.16
N ILE A 31 16.57 13.88 9.34
CA ILE A 31 15.24 14.38 9.74
C ILE A 31 15.25 15.91 9.83
N LEU A 32 16.23 16.51 10.50
CA LEU A 32 16.33 17.96 10.64
C LEU A 32 16.48 18.64 9.27
N ARG A 33 17.35 18.14 8.39
CA ARG A 33 17.48 18.64 7.02
C ARG A 33 16.15 18.56 6.24
N ALA A 34 15.38 17.49 6.43
CA ALA A 34 14.09 17.35 5.78
C ALA A 34 13.07 18.37 6.33
N LEU A 35 13.06 18.60 7.65
CA LEU A 35 12.20 19.60 8.28
C LEU A 35 12.56 21.02 7.86
N ASP A 36 13.86 21.35 7.78
CA ASP A 36 14.33 22.64 7.29
C ASP A 36 13.83 22.91 5.86
N ARG A 37 13.92 21.91 4.98
CA ARG A 37 13.37 22.03 3.61
C ARG A 37 11.85 22.20 3.58
N LEU A 38 11.12 21.60 4.53
CA LEU A 38 9.67 21.76 4.65
C LEU A 38 9.26 23.10 5.26
N SER A 39 10.18 23.81 5.93
CA SER A 39 9.94 25.15 6.44
C SER A 39 9.91 26.21 5.33
N GLU A 40 10.42 25.88 4.13
CA GLU A 40 10.32 26.73 2.96
C GLU A 40 8.90 26.67 2.36
N PRO A 41 8.21 27.81 2.20
CA PRO A 41 6.80 27.85 1.78
C PRO A 41 6.59 27.22 0.39
N ASP A 42 7.56 27.38 -0.51
CA ASP A 42 7.48 26.84 -1.88
C ASP A 42 7.62 25.31 -1.91
N ALA A 43 8.47 24.75 -1.04
CA ALA A 43 8.65 23.30 -0.93
C ALA A 43 7.40 22.62 -0.35
N LEU A 44 6.72 23.28 0.60
CA LEU A 44 5.46 22.78 1.15
C LEU A 44 4.35 22.80 0.09
N ALA A 45 4.29 23.84 -0.75
CA ALA A 45 3.35 23.94 -1.85
C ALA A 45 3.58 22.85 -2.92
N ASP A 46 4.83 22.62 -3.33
CA ASP A 46 5.19 21.54 -4.26
C ASP A 46 4.83 20.16 -3.70
N LEU A 47 5.14 19.90 -2.43
CA LEU A 47 4.81 18.62 -1.81
C LEU A 47 3.30 18.39 -1.76
N ARG A 48 2.51 19.43 -1.42
CA ARG A 48 1.04 19.35 -1.45
C ARG A 48 0.54 19.05 -2.87
N ALA A 49 1.04 19.76 -3.88
CA ALA A 49 0.67 19.52 -5.27
C ALA A 49 0.99 18.08 -5.71
N ARG A 50 2.14 17.55 -5.32
CA ARG A 50 2.54 16.16 -5.61
C ARG A 50 1.67 15.13 -4.89
N VAL A 51 1.31 15.37 -3.63
CA VAL A 51 0.38 14.50 -2.89
C VAL A 51 -0.99 14.52 -3.54
N THR A 52 -1.55 15.70 -3.85
CA THR A 52 -2.82 15.82 -4.56
C THR A 52 -2.78 15.10 -5.91
N ALA A 53 -1.70 15.26 -6.69
CA ALA A 53 -1.55 14.55 -7.96
C ALA A 53 -1.44 13.03 -7.79
N LEU A 54 -0.82 12.55 -6.71
CA LEU A 54 -0.77 11.11 -6.40
C LEU A 54 -2.12 10.58 -5.94
N GLU A 55 -2.89 11.36 -5.20
CA GLU A 55 -4.27 11.04 -4.80
C GLU A 55 -5.20 11.02 -6.01
N GLN A 56 -5.11 12.01 -6.90
CA GLN A 56 -5.84 12.03 -8.17
C GLN A 56 -5.46 10.85 -9.07
N ARG A 57 -4.16 10.54 -9.23
CA ARG A 57 -3.74 9.34 -9.97
C ARG A 57 -4.22 8.03 -9.35
N ARG A 58 -4.40 8.01 -8.03
CA ARG A 58 -4.97 6.86 -7.32
C ARG A 58 -6.47 6.73 -7.60
N GLU A 59 -7.19 7.85 -7.75
CA GLU A 59 -8.60 7.90 -8.13
C GLU A 59 -8.84 7.62 -9.63
N GLU A 60 -7.98 8.13 -10.51
CA GLU A 60 -8.06 8.00 -11.98
C GLU A 60 -7.53 6.66 -12.50
N SER A 61 -6.75 5.94 -11.71
CA SER A 61 -6.41 4.56 -12.04
C SER A 61 -7.68 3.72 -11.97
N PRO A 62 -8.11 3.05 -13.05
CA PRO A 62 -9.22 2.11 -12.98
C PRO A 62 -8.84 1.08 -11.92
N THR A 63 -9.66 1.08 -10.86
CA THR A 63 -9.46 0.41 -9.60
C THR A 63 -8.99 -1.01 -9.85
N THR A 64 -7.67 -1.22 -9.81
CA THR A 64 -7.11 -2.57 -9.84
C THR A 64 -7.25 -3.14 -8.43
N GLY A 65 -8.49 -3.48 -8.07
CA GLY A 65 -8.88 -4.24 -6.89
C GLY A 65 -8.69 -3.50 -5.57
N ASP A 66 -9.55 -2.52 -5.29
CA ASP A 66 -9.88 -2.21 -3.90
C ASP A 66 -10.52 -3.49 -3.30
N SER A 67 -9.96 -4.02 -2.21
CA SER A 67 -10.44 -5.25 -1.55
C SER A 67 -11.94 -5.22 -1.21
N ARG A 68 -12.52 -4.01 -1.15
CA ARG A 68 -13.88 -3.73 -0.69
C ARG A 68 -14.97 -3.85 -1.78
N HIS A 69 -14.60 -4.09 -3.04
CA HIS A 69 -15.57 -4.12 -4.16
C HIS A 69 -15.82 -5.49 -4.79
N TYR A 70 -15.26 -6.57 -4.22
CA TYR A 70 -15.55 -7.93 -4.70
C TYR A 70 -16.85 -8.45 -4.12
N THR A 71 -17.72 -9.01 -4.96
CA THR A 71 -19.02 -9.56 -4.54
C THR A 71 -18.83 -10.90 -3.83
N ALA A 72 -19.81 -11.33 -3.03
CA ALA A 72 -19.79 -12.65 -2.39
C ALA A 72 -19.50 -13.82 -3.36
N PRO A 73 -20.12 -13.91 -4.56
CA PRO A 73 -19.82 -15.00 -5.50
C PRO A 73 -18.39 -14.95 -6.07
N GLU A 74 -17.81 -13.77 -6.25
CA GLU A 74 -16.41 -13.63 -6.69
C GLU A 74 -15.43 -14.15 -5.64
N ARG A 75 -15.67 -13.78 -4.37
CA ARG A 75 -14.86 -14.24 -3.23
C ARG A 75 -14.97 -15.75 -3.06
N ALA A 76 -16.20 -16.28 -3.10
CA ALA A 76 -16.47 -17.70 -2.96
C ALA A 76 -15.75 -18.53 -4.04
N LEU A 77 -15.83 -18.11 -5.31
CA LEU A 77 -15.11 -18.79 -6.38
C LEU A 77 -13.60 -18.79 -6.15
N ALA A 78 -13.04 -17.64 -5.78
CA ALA A 78 -11.60 -17.50 -5.56
C ALA A 78 -11.11 -18.42 -4.43
N ILE A 79 -11.88 -18.53 -3.35
CA ILE A 79 -11.57 -19.41 -2.21
C ILE A 79 -11.71 -20.88 -2.60
N THR A 80 -12.75 -21.27 -3.33
CA THR A 80 -12.92 -22.64 -3.82
C THR A 80 -11.73 -23.06 -4.70
N LEU A 81 -11.26 -22.17 -5.58
CA LEU A 81 -10.10 -22.46 -6.43
C LEU A 81 -8.79 -22.55 -5.61
N ASP A 82 -8.64 -21.73 -4.57
CA ASP A 82 -7.50 -21.80 -3.65
C ASP A 82 -7.49 -23.12 -2.86
N GLN A 83 -8.65 -23.56 -2.36
CA GLN A 83 -8.82 -24.85 -1.68
C GLN A 83 -8.55 -26.05 -2.60
N GLN A 84 -8.78 -25.91 -3.91
CA GLN A 84 -8.41 -26.89 -4.93
C GLN A 84 -6.90 -26.88 -5.26
N GLY A 85 -6.09 -26.05 -4.59
CA GLY A 85 -4.65 -25.95 -4.79
C GLY A 85 -4.24 -25.20 -6.06
N ARG A 86 -5.14 -24.41 -6.66
CA ARG A 86 -4.82 -23.60 -7.85
C ARG A 86 -3.80 -22.52 -7.53
N ARG A 87 -2.90 -22.24 -8.47
CA ARG A 87 -1.91 -21.18 -8.31
C ARG A 87 -2.60 -19.80 -8.39
N PRO A 88 -2.10 -18.76 -7.69
CA PRO A 88 -2.70 -17.43 -7.71
C PRO A 88 -2.90 -16.82 -9.11
N VAL A 89 -2.03 -17.16 -10.06
CA VAL A 89 -2.17 -16.73 -11.47
C VAL A 89 -3.37 -17.40 -12.15
N GLU A 90 -3.64 -18.67 -11.85
CA GLU A 90 -4.77 -19.42 -12.40
C GLU A 90 -6.09 -18.93 -11.81
N ILE A 91 -6.14 -18.70 -10.49
CA ILE A 91 -7.31 -18.12 -9.82
C ILE A 91 -7.63 -16.75 -10.42
N ARG A 92 -6.61 -15.92 -10.62
CA ARG A 92 -6.76 -14.62 -11.28
C ARG A 92 -7.31 -14.75 -12.70
N ARG A 93 -6.80 -15.71 -13.49
CA ARG A 93 -7.28 -15.95 -14.85
C ARG A 93 -8.75 -16.40 -14.87
N ALA A 94 -9.15 -17.25 -13.93
CA ALA A 94 -10.53 -17.69 -13.79
C ALA A 94 -11.47 -16.53 -13.42
N LEU A 95 -11.07 -15.69 -12.45
CA LEU A 95 -11.84 -14.50 -12.06
C LEU A 95 -12.00 -13.50 -13.21
N LEU A 96 -10.92 -13.25 -13.98
CA LEU A 96 -11.01 -12.41 -15.18
C LEU A 96 -11.92 -13.00 -16.24
N ALA A 97 -11.85 -14.31 -16.47
CA ALA A 97 -12.68 -14.98 -17.47
C ALA A 97 -14.18 -14.94 -17.11
N GLN A 98 -14.52 -15.08 -15.82
CA GLN A 98 -15.90 -15.17 -15.37
C GLN A 98 -16.54 -13.82 -15.01
N PHE A 99 -15.77 -12.91 -14.40
CA PHE A 99 -16.30 -11.65 -13.87
C PHE A 99 -15.68 -10.40 -14.52
N GLY A 100 -14.76 -10.57 -15.46
CA GLY A 100 -14.05 -9.46 -16.11
C GLY A 100 -13.07 -8.71 -15.20
N ARG A 101 -12.94 -9.12 -13.93
CA ARG A 101 -12.10 -8.44 -12.93
C ARG A 101 -11.47 -9.42 -11.96
N ALA A 102 -10.27 -9.09 -11.51
CA ALA A 102 -9.54 -9.87 -10.52
C ALA A 102 -8.51 -8.99 -9.79
N PRO A 103 -8.08 -9.37 -8.57
CA PRO A 103 -7.02 -8.66 -7.88
C PRO A 103 -5.71 -8.66 -8.68
N ARG A 104 -4.80 -7.74 -8.32
CA ARG A 104 -3.43 -7.78 -8.85
C ARG A 104 -2.76 -9.09 -8.46
N ALA A 105 -1.96 -9.65 -9.36
CA ALA A 105 -1.27 -10.92 -9.11
C ALA A 105 -0.40 -10.89 -7.85
N SER A 106 0.28 -9.75 -7.59
CA SER A 106 1.10 -9.54 -6.40
C SER A 106 0.30 -9.44 -5.10
N SER A 107 -0.99 -9.08 -5.14
CA SER A 107 -1.85 -8.97 -3.96
C SER A 107 -2.80 -10.15 -3.76
N MET A 108 -2.87 -11.10 -4.70
CA MET A 108 -3.83 -12.19 -4.71
C MET A 108 -3.81 -13.03 -3.42
N ARG A 109 -2.63 -13.45 -2.96
CA ARG A 109 -2.50 -14.23 -1.70
C ARG A 109 -2.98 -13.47 -0.47
N ARG A 110 -2.78 -12.15 -0.46
CA ARG A 110 -3.27 -11.30 0.63
C ARG A 110 -4.80 -11.21 0.60
N GLN A 111 -5.39 -11.06 -0.59
CA GLN A 111 -6.84 -11.01 -0.76
C GLN A 111 -7.53 -12.30 -0.37
N LEU A 112 -6.98 -13.45 -0.79
CA LEU A 112 -7.55 -14.77 -0.45
C LEU A 112 -7.64 -14.97 1.08
N ARG A 113 -6.59 -14.60 1.81
CA ARG A 113 -6.60 -14.65 3.29
C ARG A 113 -7.66 -13.75 3.89
N LEU A 114 -7.80 -12.52 3.38
CA LEU A 114 -8.82 -11.58 3.86
C LEU A 114 -10.23 -12.13 3.63
N TRP A 115 -10.50 -12.68 2.45
CA TRP A 115 -11.81 -13.24 2.13
C TRP A 115 -12.11 -14.53 2.89
N GLN A 116 -11.10 -15.33 3.23
CA GLN A 116 -11.26 -16.49 4.11
C GLN A 116 -11.69 -16.05 5.52
N THR A 117 -11.03 -15.03 6.09
CA THR A 117 -11.41 -14.49 7.41
C THR A 117 -12.82 -13.88 7.42
N ASP A 118 -13.23 -13.21 6.34
CA ASP A 118 -14.61 -12.70 6.23
C ASP A 118 -15.66 -13.83 6.21
N LEU A 119 -15.31 -15.00 5.68
CA LEU A 119 -16.20 -16.17 5.58
C LEU A 119 -16.38 -16.89 6.92
N ASP A 120 -15.35 -16.89 7.77
CA ASP A 120 -15.39 -17.48 9.12
C ASP A 120 -16.22 -16.64 10.12
N HIS A 121 -16.64 -15.43 9.74
CA HIS A 121 -17.41 -14.50 10.56
C HIS A 121 -18.87 -14.32 10.11
N ILE A 122 -19.35 -15.17 9.20
CA ILE A 122 -20.76 -15.28 8.76
C ILE A 122 -21.35 -16.57 9.34
#